data_AF-A0A932WAQ9-F1
#
_entry.id   AF-A0A932WAQ9-F1
#
_cell.length_a   1.000
_cell.length_b   1.000
_cell.length_c   1.000
_cell.angle_alpha   90.00
_cell.angle_beta   90.00
_cell.angle_gamma   90.00
#
_symmetry.space_group_name_H-M   'P 1'
#
loop_
_entity.id
_entity.type
_entity.pdbx_description
1 polymer ?
#
loop_
_entity_poly.entity_id
_entity_poly.type
_entity_poly.pdbx_seq_one_letter_code
_entity_poly.pdbx_strand_id
1 'polypeptide(L)'
;MTSASSMSSGNGQEQFDIAPLSWVMTELREALTSAGKLLSDAVAQDAESRATSLLQAKTYLHQAHGALQIVEIEGVAIVTETVEELIERIQAGKLEISQTAVAKMTEAFYAVLRYLEDLLSGNPQQPVRLFPEYRALLELKGAERIHPADLFFPSL
;
A
#
# COMPACT_ATOMS: atom_id res chain seq x y z
N MET A 1 -21.83 44.72 -33.56
CA MET A 1 -20.44 44.23 -33.56
C MET A 1 -20.36 43.13 -32.51
N THR A 2 -20.23 41.90 -32.99
CA THR A 2 -20.04 40.68 -32.21
C THR A 2 -18.63 40.66 -31.65
N SER A 3 -18.46 40.34 -30.36
CA SER A 3 -17.32 39.57 -29.88
C SER A 3 -17.73 38.80 -28.65
N ALA A 4 -17.59 37.49 -28.78
CA ALA A 4 -18.12 36.44 -27.93
C ALA A 4 -17.28 36.26 -26.65
N SER A 5 -17.98 35.87 -25.59
CA SER A 5 -17.44 35.29 -24.37
C SER A 5 -16.59 34.06 -24.70
N SER A 6 -15.31 34.07 -24.33
CA SER A 6 -14.47 32.87 -24.32
C SER A 6 -14.67 32.14 -22.99
N MET A 7 -15.58 31.17 -22.97
CA MET A 7 -15.60 30.10 -21.97
C MET A 7 -14.41 29.18 -22.25
N SER A 8 -13.41 29.20 -21.38
CA SER A 8 -12.40 28.13 -21.35
C SER A 8 -12.94 27.01 -20.48
N SER A 9 -13.48 25.98 -21.12
CA SER A 9 -13.75 24.68 -20.50
C SER A 9 -12.42 23.98 -20.20
N GLY A 10 -11.88 24.24 -19.01
CA GLY A 10 -10.88 23.37 -18.40
C GLY A 10 -11.62 22.30 -17.60
N ASN A 11 -11.60 21.07 -18.10
CA ASN A 11 -12.18 19.90 -17.44
C ASN A 11 -11.49 19.73 -16.08
N GLY A 12 -12.15 20.13 -15.00
CA GLY A 12 -11.66 20.01 -13.64
C GLY A 12 -11.67 18.54 -13.23
N GLN A 13 -10.64 17.79 -13.62
CA GLN A 13 -10.22 16.68 -12.76
C GLN A 13 -9.70 17.34 -11.49
N GLU A 14 -10.39 17.12 -10.37
CA GLU A 14 -9.96 17.58 -9.06
C GLU A 14 -8.48 17.26 -8.90
N GLN A 15 -7.67 18.32 -8.87
CA GLN A 15 -6.23 18.18 -8.76
C GLN A 15 -5.95 17.72 -7.34
N PHE A 16 -5.75 16.42 -7.16
CA PHE A 16 -5.40 15.80 -5.90
C PHE A 16 -4.24 16.57 -5.26
N ASP A 17 -4.44 17.05 -4.02
CA ASP A 17 -3.40 17.79 -3.31
C ASP A 17 -2.32 16.81 -2.85
N ILE A 18 -1.20 16.83 -3.57
CA ILE A 18 -0.03 15.98 -3.32
C ILE A 18 0.85 16.50 -2.18
N ALA A 19 0.61 17.72 -1.69
CA ALA A 19 1.45 18.34 -0.67
C ALA A 19 1.51 17.54 0.64
N PRO A 20 0.40 17.02 1.19
CA PRO A 20 0.43 16.15 2.37
C PRO A 20 1.27 14.89 2.14
N LEU A 21 1.22 14.29 0.94
CA LEU A 21 2.04 13.11 0.61
C LEU A 21 3.53 13.43 0.67
N SER A 22 3.93 14.61 0.18
CA SER A 22 5.34 15.01 0.20
C SER A 22 5.93 15.12 1.61
N TRP A 23 5.09 15.46 2.60
CA TRP A 23 5.51 15.60 3.99
C TRP A 23 5.67 14.27 4.71
N VAL A 24 4.93 13.23 4.30
CA VAL A 24 4.94 11.91 4.96
C VAL A 24 5.78 10.87 4.21
N MET A 25 6.24 11.18 3.00
CA MET A 25 6.90 10.21 2.12
C MET A 25 8.17 9.60 2.73
N THR A 26 8.93 10.39 3.51
CA THR A 26 10.18 9.93 4.13
C THR A 26 9.87 8.90 5.23
N GLU A 27 8.89 9.19 6.07
CA GLU A 27 8.41 8.35 7.16
C GLU A 27 7.76 7.07 6.63
N LEU A 28 6.96 7.18 5.57
CA LEU A 28 6.38 6.02 4.89
C LEU A 28 7.46 5.08 4.36
N ARG A 29 8.51 5.63 3.74
CA ARG A 29 9.64 4.84 3.26
C ARG A 29 10.36 4.13 4.39
N GLU A 30 10.66 4.85 5.48
CA GLU A 30 11.33 4.29 6.64
C GLU A 30 10.52 3.18 7.28
N ALA A 31 9.22 3.41 7.52
CA ALA A 31 8.32 2.45 8.13
C ALA A 31 8.17 1.17 7.28
N LEU A 32 7.87 1.31 5.99
CA LEU A 32 7.68 0.15 5.10
C LEU A 32 8.98 -0.62 4.87
N THR A 33 10.13 0.07 4.79
CA THR A 33 11.45 -0.59 4.69
C THR A 33 11.79 -1.35 5.97
N SER A 34 11.53 -0.75 7.13
CA SER A 34 11.76 -1.38 8.44
C SER A 34 10.87 -2.61 8.64
N ALA A 35 9.59 -2.50 8.28
CA ALA A 35 8.66 -3.63 8.30
C ALA A 35 9.15 -4.77 7.40
N GLY A 36 9.54 -4.46 6.15
CA GLY A 36 10.04 -5.47 5.21
C GLY A 36 11.31 -6.18 5.69
N LYS A 37 12.24 -5.44 6.32
CA LYS A 37 13.45 -6.02 6.92
C LYS A 37 13.10 -6.99 8.05
N LEU A 38 12.23 -6.59 8.96
CA LEU A 38 11.80 -7.42 10.09
C LEU A 38 11.09 -8.70 9.63
N LEU A 39 10.24 -8.60 8.60
CA LEU A 39 9.60 -9.78 7.99
C LEU A 39 10.64 -10.73 7.38
N SER A 40 11.67 -10.20 6.73
CA SER A 40 12.74 -11.00 6.14
C SER A 40 13.57 -11.73 7.20
N ASP A 41 13.95 -11.02 8.26
CA ASP A 41 14.72 -11.59 9.38
C ASP A 41 13.89 -12.69 10.11
N ALA A 42 12.58 -12.48 10.26
CA ALA A 42 11.66 -13.40 10.95
C ALA A 42 11.61 -14.82 10.37
N VAL A 43 11.93 -15.00 9.07
CA VAL A 43 11.92 -16.32 8.42
C VAL A 43 12.95 -17.27 9.06
N ALA A 44 14.15 -16.77 9.37
CA ALA A 44 15.28 -17.57 9.85
C ALA A 44 15.39 -17.63 11.38
N GLN A 45 14.60 -16.84 12.10
CA GLN A 45 14.65 -16.74 13.56
C GLN A 45 13.99 -17.93 14.28
N ASP A 46 14.36 -18.14 15.53
CA ASP A 46 13.59 -18.97 16.46
C ASP A 46 12.20 -18.36 16.76
N ALA A 47 11.34 -19.09 17.46
CA ALA A 47 9.96 -18.68 17.69
C ALA A 47 9.80 -17.38 18.51
N GLU A 48 10.66 -17.15 19.51
CA GLU A 48 10.57 -15.98 20.40
C GLU A 48 11.04 -14.71 19.67
N SER A 49 12.20 -14.80 19.02
CA SER A 49 12.75 -13.72 18.19
C SER A 49 11.80 -13.36 17.05
N ARG A 50 11.25 -14.38 16.38
CA ARG A 50 10.26 -14.22 15.30
C ARG A 50 9.00 -13.51 15.77
N ALA A 51 8.44 -13.89 16.91
CA ALA A 51 7.25 -13.24 17.45
C ALA A 51 7.48 -11.74 17.68
N THR A 52 8.67 -11.38 18.20
CA THR A 52 9.09 -9.99 18.40
C THR A 52 9.21 -9.24 17.07
N SER A 53 9.91 -9.82 16.08
CA SER A 53 10.06 -9.19 14.77
C SER A 53 8.72 -9.00 14.04
N LEU A 54 7.79 -9.97 14.14
CA LEU A 54 6.45 -9.84 13.56
C LEU A 54 5.63 -8.73 14.23
N LEU A 55 5.71 -8.59 15.56
CA LEU A 55 5.02 -7.52 16.30
C LEU A 55 5.56 -6.13 15.90
N GLN A 56 6.89 -6.00 15.80
CA GLN A 56 7.53 -4.76 15.37
C GLN A 56 7.19 -4.44 13.90
N ALA A 57 7.23 -5.43 13.00
CA ALA A 57 6.87 -5.25 11.60
C ALA A 57 5.44 -4.73 11.45
N LYS A 58 4.50 -5.34 12.18
CA LYS A 58 3.11 -4.88 12.23
C LYS A 58 3.00 -3.44 12.75
N THR A 59 3.77 -3.08 13.77
CA THR A 59 3.73 -1.72 14.34
C THR A 59 4.16 -0.65 13.34
N TYR A 60 5.25 -0.89 12.60
CA TYR A 60 5.68 0.02 11.53
C TYR A 60 4.66 0.08 10.39
N LEU A 61 4.12 -1.06 9.97
CA LEU A 61 3.11 -1.11 8.93
C LEU A 61 1.83 -0.36 9.33
N HIS A 62 1.39 -0.49 10.59
CA HIS A 62 0.21 0.20 11.11
C HIS A 62 0.36 1.72 11.09
N GLN A 63 1.55 2.22 11.45
CA GLN A 63 1.86 3.65 11.37
C GLN A 63 1.82 4.14 9.92
N ALA A 64 2.42 3.38 9.00
CA ALA A 64 2.37 3.71 7.58
C ALA A 64 0.92 3.69 7.05
N HIS A 65 0.13 2.68 7.41
CA HIS A 65 -1.28 2.59 7.04
C HIS A 65 -2.09 3.81 7.52
N GLY A 66 -1.93 4.20 8.79
CA GLY A 66 -2.61 5.38 9.34
C GLY A 66 -2.23 6.69 8.61
N ALA A 67 -0.95 6.86 8.26
CA ALA A 67 -0.52 8.01 7.45
C ALA A 67 -1.12 7.98 6.04
N LEU A 68 -1.23 6.80 5.42
CA LEU A 68 -1.84 6.61 4.10
C LEU A 68 -3.35 6.91 4.09
N GLN A 69 -4.05 6.67 5.21
CA GLN A 69 -5.46 7.05 5.35
C GLN A 69 -5.65 8.57 5.41
N ILE A 70 -4.71 9.31 6.01
CA ILE A 70 -4.79 10.79 6.12
C ILE A 70 -4.53 11.48 4.79
N VAL A 71 -3.64 10.94 3.96
CA VAL A 71 -3.36 11.50 2.62
C VAL A 71 -4.41 11.14 1.57
N GLU A 72 -5.41 10.32 1.91
CA GLU A 72 -6.55 9.97 1.03
C GLU A 72 -6.14 9.44 -0.36
N ILE A 73 -5.02 8.69 -0.42
CA ILE A 73 -4.60 8.04 -1.66
C ILE A 73 -5.39 6.73 -1.83
N GLU A 74 -6.05 6.60 -2.96
CA GLU A 74 -6.80 5.41 -3.33
C GLU A 74 -5.89 4.18 -3.54
N GLY A 75 -6.37 3.01 -3.11
CA GLY A 75 -5.74 1.71 -3.31
C GLY A 75 -4.58 1.36 -2.37
N VAL A 76 -3.86 2.33 -1.80
CA VAL A 76 -2.72 2.02 -0.90
C VAL A 76 -3.18 1.49 0.47
N ALA A 77 -4.34 1.95 0.97
CA ALA A 77 -4.89 1.50 2.24
C ALA A 77 -5.25 0.01 2.20
N ILE A 78 -5.98 -0.44 1.16
CA ILE A 78 -6.39 -1.84 1.03
C ILE A 78 -5.20 -2.80 0.88
N VAL A 79 -4.12 -2.36 0.21
CA VAL A 79 -2.88 -3.15 0.07
C VAL A 79 -2.18 -3.30 1.42
N THR A 80 -1.98 -2.19 2.14
CA THR A 80 -1.28 -2.21 3.43
C THR A 80 -2.08 -2.94 4.52
N GLU A 81 -3.40 -2.76 4.55
CA GLU A 81 -4.31 -3.52 5.41
C GLU A 81 -4.21 -5.03 5.15
N THR A 82 -4.18 -5.44 3.88
CA THR A 82 -4.06 -6.86 3.53
C THR A 82 -2.74 -7.46 4.03
N VAL A 83 -1.64 -6.69 4.01
CA VAL A 83 -0.38 -7.15 4.60
C VAL A 83 -0.47 -7.25 6.12
N GLU A 84 -1.14 -6.33 6.81
CA GLU A 84 -1.37 -6.43 8.27
C GLU A 84 -2.12 -7.72 8.62
N GLU A 85 -3.20 -8.04 7.91
CA GLU A 85 -3.98 -9.26 8.11
C GLU A 85 -3.16 -10.53 7.86
N LEU A 86 -2.24 -10.52 6.88
CA LEU A 86 -1.33 -11.62 6.63
C LEU A 86 -0.34 -11.81 7.78
N ILE A 87 0.21 -10.73 8.33
CA ILE A 87 1.07 -10.78 9.52
C ILE A 87 0.29 -11.34 10.71
N GLU A 88 -0.95 -10.91 10.93
CA GLU A 88 -1.82 -11.44 12.00
C GLU A 88 -2.09 -12.92 11.84
N ARG A 89 -2.33 -13.40 10.60
CA ARG A 89 -2.50 -14.82 10.32
C ARG A 89 -1.25 -15.62 10.62
N ILE A 90 -0.07 -15.09 10.32
CA ILE A 90 1.21 -15.71 10.68
C ILE A 90 1.36 -15.79 12.20
N GLN A 91 1.10 -14.69 12.92
CA GLN A 91 1.15 -14.65 14.38
C GLN A 91 0.16 -15.64 15.02
N ALA A 92 -1.01 -15.82 14.42
CA ALA A 92 -2.02 -16.77 14.86
C ALA A 92 -1.76 -18.22 14.41
N GLY A 93 -0.66 -18.51 13.71
CA GLY A 93 -0.36 -19.85 13.18
C GLY A 93 -1.31 -20.33 12.08
N LYS A 94 -2.07 -19.42 11.47
CA LYS A 94 -3.02 -19.69 10.37
C LYS A 94 -2.38 -19.59 8.98
N LEU A 95 -1.19 -19.02 8.90
CA LEU A 95 -0.36 -18.95 7.71
C LEU A 95 1.09 -19.25 8.11
N GLU A 96 1.76 -20.12 7.37
CA GLU A 96 3.18 -20.38 7.60
C GLU A 96 4.02 -19.19 7.11
N ILE A 97 4.95 -18.73 7.96
CA ILE A 97 5.96 -17.77 7.51
C ILE A 97 6.95 -18.47 6.58
N SER A 98 7.10 -17.95 5.36
CA SER A 98 8.00 -18.51 4.37
C SER A 98 8.67 -17.39 3.58
N GLN A 99 9.79 -17.71 2.93
CA GLN A 99 10.47 -16.77 2.02
C GLN A 99 9.52 -16.25 0.93
N THR A 100 8.66 -17.12 0.38
CA THR A 100 7.66 -16.74 -0.63
C THR A 100 6.59 -15.81 -0.08
N ALA A 101 6.07 -16.08 1.13
CA ALA A 101 5.08 -15.21 1.75
C ALA A 101 5.67 -13.81 2.04
N VAL A 102 6.88 -13.78 2.60
CA VAL A 102 7.58 -12.53 2.89
C VAL A 102 7.92 -11.75 1.62
N ALA A 103 8.39 -12.40 0.55
CA ALA A 103 8.67 -11.75 -0.72
C ALA A 103 7.45 -11.04 -1.30
N LYS A 104 6.27 -11.67 -1.28
CA LYS A 104 5.04 -11.03 -1.76
C LYS A 104 4.62 -9.83 -0.91
N MET A 105 4.78 -9.92 0.42
CA MET A 105 4.51 -8.80 1.33
C MET A 105 5.47 -7.63 1.10
N THR A 106 6.77 -7.90 0.87
CA THR A 106 7.76 -6.85 0.61
C THR A 106 7.64 -6.26 -0.79
N GLU A 107 7.31 -7.06 -1.81
CA GLU A 107 6.97 -6.59 -3.15
C GLU A 107 5.79 -5.61 -3.11
N ALA A 108 4.76 -5.88 -2.31
CA ALA A 108 3.65 -4.96 -2.12
C ALA A 108 4.09 -3.62 -1.50
N PHE A 109 5.02 -3.62 -0.53
CA PHE A 109 5.58 -2.38 0.02
C PHE A 109 6.32 -1.56 -1.04
N TYR A 110 7.14 -2.21 -1.88
CA TYR A 110 7.83 -1.54 -2.98
C TYR A 110 6.86 -0.99 -4.02
N ALA A 111 5.79 -1.71 -4.33
CA ALA A 111 4.76 -1.26 -5.25
C ALA A 111 4.01 -0.03 -4.71
N VAL A 112 3.66 -0.02 -3.43
CA VAL A 112 3.07 1.15 -2.75
C VAL A 112 4.01 2.34 -2.82
N LEU A 113 5.29 2.19 -2.42
CA LEU A 113 6.25 3.29 -2.44
C LEU A 113 6.45 3.85 -3.85
N ARG A 114 6.62 2.98 -4.86
CA ARG A 114 6.75 3.38 -6.27
C ARG A 114 5.51 4.11 -6.76
N TYR A 115 4.32 3.64 -6.39
CA TYR A 115 3.08 4.31 -6.75
C TYR A 115 3.01 5.73 -6.17
N LEU A 116 3.35 5.91 -4.89
CA LEU A 116 3.38 7.23 -4.24
C LEU A 116 4.43 8.17 -4.88
N GLU A 117 5.60 7.65 -5.24
CA GLU A 117 6.64 8.40 -5.95
C GLU A 117 6.19 8.86 -7.34
N ASP A 118 5.47 8.01 -8.07
CA ASP A 118 4.90 8.36 -9.37
C ASP A 118 3.89 9.51 -9.23
N LEU A 119 3.06 9.51 -8.18
CA LEU A 119 2.12 10.59 -7.90
C LEU A 119 2.84 11.90 -7.56
N LEU A 120 3.88 11.85 -6.72
CA LEU A 120 4.75 13.01 -6.45
C LEU A 120 5.43 13.55 -7.72
N SER A 121 5.64 12.68 -8.71
CA SER A 121 6.18 13.05 -10.03
C SER A 121 5.12 13.60 -11.00
N GLY A 122 3.87 13.75 -10.55
CA GLY A 122 2.77 14.31 -11.34
C GLY A 122 2.00 13.30 -12.19
N ASN A 123 2.21 11.99 -12.00
CA ASN A 123 1.38 10.99 -12.67
C ASN A 123 -0.04 10.98 -12.09
N PRO A 124 -1.06 10.67 -12.90
CA PRO A 124 -2.44 10.58 -12.41
C PRO A 124 -2.61 9.39 -11.45
N GLN A 125 -3.59 9.50 -10.55
CA GLN A 125 -4.00 8.41 -9.68
C GLN A 125 -4.54 7.25 -10.53
N GLN A 126 -3.91 6.08 -10.39
CA GLN A 126 -4.25 4.86 -11.13
C GLN A 126 -4.10 3.65 -10.19
N PRO A 127 -5.00 3.48 -9.21
CA PRO A 127 -4.86 2.48 -8.14
C PRO A 127 -4.76 1.05 -8.66
N VAL A 128 -5.41 0.75 -9.79
CA VAL A 128 -5.35 -0.54 -10.48
C VAL A 128 -3.93 -0.99 -10.81
N ARG A 129 -2.94 -0.08 -10.87
CA ARG A 129 -1.51 -0.42 -11.04
C ARG A 129 -0.94 -1.25 -9.88
N LEU A 130 -1.56 -1.21 -8.70
CA LEU A 130 -1.22 -2.02 -7.53
C LEU A 130 -1.82 -3.45 -7.60
N PHE A 131 -2.66 -3.74 -8.59
CA PHE A 131 -3.38 -5.00 -8.67
C PHE A 131 -2.47 -6.24 -8.71
N PRO A 132 -1.32 -6.27 -9.42
CA PRO A 132 -0.46 -7.46 -9.44
C PRO A 132 -0.02 -7.90 -8.03
N GLU A 133 0.45 -6.95 -7.22
CA GLU A 133 0.90 -7.19 -5.85
C GLU A 133 -0.30 -7.46 -4.93
N TYR A 134 -1.38 -6.69 -5.06
CA TYR A 134 -2.61 -6.92 -4.29
C TYR A 134 -3.17 -8.34 -4.51
N ARG A 135 -3.21 -8.80 -5.77
CA ARG A 135 -3.59 -10.16 -6.13
C ARG A 135 -2.68 -11.18 -5.45
N ALA A 136 -1.37 -10.97 -5.48
CA ALA A 136 -0.42 -11.89 -4.85
C ALA A 136 -0.65 -12.02 -3.33
N LEU A 137 -1.04 -10.93 -2.66
CA LEU A 137 -1.42 -10.93 -1.24
C LEU A 137 -2.75 -11.67 -1.01
N LEU A 138 -3.76 -11.43 -1.85
CA LEU A 138 -5.05 -12.11 -1.75
C LEU A 138 -4.94 -13.63 -2.00
N GLU A 139 -4.05 -14.04 -2.91
CA GLU A 139 -3.72 -15.46 -3.12
C GLU A 139 -3.11 -16.09 -1.87
N LEU A 140 -2.18 -15.39 -1.19
CA LEU A 140 -1.65 -15.83 0.11
C LEU A 140 -2.72 -15.89 1.20
N LYS A 141 -3.66 -14.94 1.19
CA LYS A 141 -4.79 -14.90 2.11
C LYS A 141 -5.80 -16.03 1.83
N GLY A 142 -5.73 -16.68 0.67
CA GLY A 142 -6.69 -17.69 0.24
C GLY A 142 -8.06 -17.10 -0.09
N ALA A 143 -8.09 -15.90 -0.69
CA ALA A 143 -9.34 -15.26 -1.10
C ALA A 143 -10.04 -16.05 -2.22
N GLU A 144 -11.35 -16.23 -2.12
CA GLU A 144 -12.15 -16.96 -3.12
C GLU A 144 -12.34 -16.17 -4.43
N ARG A 145 -12.35 -14.83 -4.32
CA ARG A 145 -12.47 -13.89 -5.45
C ARG A 145 -11.31 -12.91 -5.40
N ILE A 146 -10.68 -12.68 -6.55
CA ILE A 146 -9.63 -11.69 -6.74
C ILE A 146 -9.92 -10.95 -8.05
N HIS A 147 -10.14 -9.64 -8.03
CA HIS A 147 -10.52 -8.91 -9.23
C HIS A 147 -9.97 -7.46 -9.25
N PRO A 148 -9.54 -6.92 -10.42
CA PRO A 148 -9.02 -5.56 -10.50
C PRO A 148 -9.98 -4.47 -10.05
N ALA A 149 -11.29 -4.72 -10.16
CA ALA A 149 -12.34 -3.80 -9.70
C ALA A 149 -12.33 -3.57 -8.18
N ASP A 150 -11.63 -4.39 -7.41
CA ASP A 150 -11.41 -4.16 -5.97
C ASP A 150 -10.52 -2.91 -5.76
N LEU A 151 -9.86 -2.41 -6.82
CA LEU A 151 -9.08 -1.17 -6.88
C LEU A 151 -9.72 -0.11 -7.80
N PHE A 152 -11.03 -0.19 -8.02
CA PHE A 152 -11.77 0.81 -8.80
C PHE A 152 -12.52 1.78 -7.88
N PHE A 153 -12.14 3.06 -7.95
CA PHE A 153 -12.67 4.13 -7.11
C PHE A 153 -13.21 5.25 -8.02
N PRO A 154 -14.49 5.18 -8.43
CA PRO A 154 -15.08 6.23 -9.24
C PRO A 154 -15.34 7.48 -8.39
N SER A 155 -15.05 8.66 -8.94
CA SER A 155 -15.46 9.93 -8.34
C SER A 155 -17.00 9.96 -8.24
N LEU A 156 -17.52 10.24 -7.04
CA LEU A 156 -18.97 10.37 -6.79
C LEU A 156 -19.49 11.77 -7.14
#